data_AF-A0A7Y3FYK0-F1
#
_entry.id   AF-A0A7Y3FYK0-F1
#
_cell.length_a   1.000
_cell.length_b   1.000
_cell.length_c   1.000
_cell.angle_alpha   90.00
_cell.angle_beta   90.00
_cell.angle_gamma   90.00
#
_symmetry.space_group_name_H-M   'P 1'
#
loop_
_entity.id
_entity.type
_entity.pdbx_description
1 polymer ?
#
loop_
_entity_poly.entity_id
_entity_poly.type
_entity_poly.pdbx_seq_one_letter_code
_entity_poly.pdbx_strand_id
1 'polypeptide(L)'
;MKINEALKVIDGGWVRKPKGFRVHFQKYVNSEWVTEYSPGEKEKALNSDVVAWRLAWKLSEATKSDKTEIEEGDLVNIYVVDDLNRSIKYYASNQFEVFNRRETLKE
;
A
#
# COMPACT_ATOMS: atom_id res chain seq x y z
N MET A 1 -0.26 26.61 31.52
CA MET A 1 0.70 25.86 30.70
C MET A 1 1.45 26.84 29.82
N LYS A 2 2.79 26.83 29.82
CA LYS A 2 3.59 27.64 28.90
C LYS A 2 3.52 27.04 27.49
N ILE A 3 3.71 27.86 26.46
CA ILE A 3 3.65 27.40 25.05
C ILE A 3 4.58 26.19 24.80
N ASN A 4 5.79 26.18 25.37
CA ASN A 4 6.73 25.08 25.20
C ASN A 4 6.26 23.76 25.84
N GLU A 5 5.47 23.82 26.91
CA GLU A 5 4.88 22.63 27.53
C GLU A 5 3.73 22.11 26.68
N ALA A 6 2.92 23.00 26.10
CA ALA A 6 1.86 22.66 25.16
C ALA A 6 2.42 21.93 23.93
N LEU A 7 3.50 22.46 23.34
CA LEU A 7 4.14 21.89 22.15
C LEU A 7 4.72 20.50 22.41
N LYS A 8 5.29 20.24 23.60
CA LYS A 8 5.79 18.89 23.96
C LYS A 8 4.68 17.86 24.07
N VAL A 9 3.54 18.24 24.64
CA VAL A 9 2.36 17.36 24.74
C VAL A 9 1.79 17.06 23.36
N ILE A 10 1.71 18.08 22.50
CA ILE A 10 1.30 17.91 21.10
C ILE A 10 2.27 16.97 20.40
N ASP A 11 3.58 17.22 20.43
CA ASP A 11 4.58 16.37 19.75
C ASP A 11 4.56 14.91 20.24
N GLY A 12 4.30 14.67 21.52
CA GLY A 12 4.21 13.32 22.09
C GLY A 12 2.93 12.56 21.70
N GLY A 13 1.83 13.26 21.46
CA GLY A 13 0.54 12.67 21.07
C GLY A 13 0.22 12.76 19.57
N TRP A 14 0.98 13.54 18.81
CA TRP A 14 0.73 13.79 17.40
C TRP A 14 1.23 12.63 16.54
N VAL A 15 0.28 11.89 15.95
CA VAL A 15 0.60 10.90 14.93
C VAL A 15 1.17 11.65 13.72
N ARG A 16 2.49 11.52 13.50
CA ARG A 16 3.14 12.07 12.31
C ARG A 16 2.49 11.48 11.08
N LYS A 17 1.97 12.35 10.21
CA LYS A 17 1.42 11.92 8.92
C LYS A 17 2.55 11.26 8.10
N PRO A 18 2.27 10.15 7.43
CA PRO A 18 3.13 9.62 6.38
C PRO A 18 3.59 10.71 5.41
N LYS A 19 4.85 10.64 5.00
CA LYS A 19 5.43 11.59 4.02
C LYS A 19 5.04 11.23 2.59
N GLY A 20 4.61 10.00 2.36
CA GLY A 20 4.10 9.54 1.08
C GLY A 20 3.48 8.15 1.19
N PHE A 21 2.83 7.76 0.10
CA PHE A 21 2.12 6.50 -0.03
C PHE A 21 2.49 5.82 -1.35
N ARG A 22 2.51 4.49 -1.33
CA ARG A 22 2.66 3.63 -2.51
C ARG A 22 1.68 2.49 -2.46
N VAL A 23 1.33 1.98 -3.63
CA VAL A 23 0.67 0.68 -3.77
C VAL A 23 1.76 -0.37 -3.83
N HIS A 24 1.73 -1.31 -2.89
CA HIS A 24 2.52 -2.54 -2.89
C HIS A 24 1.72 -3.62 -3.60
N PHE A 25 2.37 -4.42 -4.44
CA PHE A 25 1.77 -5.60 -5.06
C PHE A 25 2.85 -6.64 -5.40
N GLN A 26 2.41 -7.88 -5.62
CA GLN A 26 3.26 -8.95 -6.12
C GLN A 26 2.87 -9.29 -7.55
N LYS A 27 3.87 -9.56 -8.38
CA LYS A 27 3.72 -9.95 -9.77
C LYS A 27 4.41 -11.29 -9.99
N TYR A 28 3.76 -12.20 -10.70
CA TYR A 28 4.40 -13.45 -11.12
C TYR A 28 5.18 -13.22 -12.41
N VAL A 29 6.50 -13.38 -12.35
CA VAL A 29 7.42 -13.15 -13.48
C VAL A 29 8.49 -14.24 -13.47
N ASN A 30 8.77 -14.86 -14.61
CA ASN A 30 9.81 -15.90 -14.73
C ASN A 30 9.69 -17.03 -13.67
N SER A 31 8.48 -17.45 -13.34
CA SER A 31 8.18 -18.46 -12.31
C SER A 31 8.44 -18.05 -10.86
N GLU A 32 8.72 -16.76 -10.60
CA GLU A 32 8.99 -16.22 -9.27
C GLU A 32 8.01 -15.08 -8.92
N TRP A 33 7.78 -14.89 -7.63
CA TRP A 33 7.02 -13.76 -7.11
C TRP A 33 7.95 -12.56 -6.91
N VAL A 34 7.68 -11.48 -7.63
CA VAL A 34 8.42 -10.23 -7.50
C VAL A 34 7.52 -9.18 -6.85
N THR A 35 8.02 -8.57 -5.79
CA THR A 35 7.36 -7.43 -5.13
C THR A 35 7.71 -6.15 -5.87
N GLU A 36 6.69 -5.38 -6.23
CA GLU A 36 6.81 -4.10 -6.91
C GLU A 36 5.94 -3.02 -6.24
N TYR A 37 6.24 -1.76 -6.57
CA TYR A 37 5.52 -0.60 -6.05
C TYR A 37 5.03 0.32 -7.17
N SER A 38 3.88 0.95 -6.95
CA SER A 38 3.39 2.04 -7.80
C SER A 38 2.97 3.25 -6.94
N PRO A 39 3.56 4.44 -7.15
CA PRO A 39 4.75 4.71 -7.97
C PRO A 39 5.96 3.91 -7.48
N GLY A 40 6.93 3.66 -8.36
CA GLY A 40 8.13 2.86 -8.04
C GLY A 40 8.98 3.49 -6.93
N GLU A 41 9.84 2.71 -6.28
CA GLU A 41 10.62 3.18 -5.11
C GLU A 41 11.45 4.44 -5.39
N LYS A 42 11.98 4.56 -6.61
CA LYS A 42 12.78 5.70 -7.08
C LYS A 42 11.95 6.90 -7.53
N GLU A 43 10.64 6.73 -7.69
CA GLU A 43 9.72 7.78 -8.13
C GLU A 43 9.17 8.55 -6.93
N LYS A 44 8.63 9.75 -7.15
CA LYS A 44 7.99 10.49 -6.07
C LYS A 44 6.75 9.74 -5.58
N ALA A 45 6.68 9.49 -4.26
CA ALA A 45 5.53 8.85 -3.64
C ALA A 45 4.25 9.71 -3.76
N LEU A 46 3.08 9.06 -3.66
CA LEU A 46 1.79 9.75 -3.64
C LEU A 46 1.65 10.52 -2.32
N ASN A 47 1.01 11.69 -2.36
CA ASN A 47 0.80 12.53 -1.16
C ASN A 47 -0.54 12.28 -0.46
N SER A 48 -1.34 11.33 -0.96
CA SER A 48 -2.66 10.99 -0.42
C SER A 48 -2.87 9.47 -0.41
N ASP A 49 -3.28 8.97 0.74
CA ASP A 49 -3.74 7.60 0.96
C ASP A 49 -4.98 7.27 0.14
N VAL A 50 -5.95 8.19 0.04
CA VAL A 50 -7.15 8.03 -0.79
C VAL A 50 -6.79 7.81 -2.26
N VAL A 51 -5.83 8.59 -2.78
CA VAL A 51 -5.34 8.43 -4.16
C VAL A 51 -4.62 7.09 -4.33
N ALA A 52 -3.77 6.71 -3.37
CA ALA A 52 -3.08 5.42 -3.39
C ALA A 52 -4.07 4.25 -3.37
N TRP A 53 -5.11 4.31 -2.53
CA TRP A 53 -6.15 3.29 -2.49
C TRP A 53 -7.00 3.24 -3.75
N ARG A 54 -7.28 4.39 -4.37
CA ARG A 54 -7.97 4.43 -5.67
C ARG A 54 -7.10 3.81 -6.77
N LEU A 55 -5.79 4.02 -6.74
CA LEU A 55 -4.85 3.37 -7.65
C LEU A 55 -4.81 1.86 -7.41
N ALA A 56 -4.70 1.42 -6.15
CA ALA A 56 -4.72 0.00 -5.78
C ALA A 56 -5.97 -0.71 -6.32
N TRP A 57 -7.15 -0.08 -6.17
CA TRP A 57 -8.40 -0.61 -6.71
C TRP A 57 -8.41 -0.66 -8.25
N LYS A 58 -7.88 0.37 -8.92
CA LYS A 58 -7.77 0.35 -10.39
C LYS A 58 -6.84 -0.75 -10.88
N LEU A 59 -5.72 -0.97 -10.21
CA LEU A 59 -4.80 -2.06 -10.52
C LEU A 59 -5.50 -3.41 -10.30
N SER A 60 -6.19 -3.59 -9.17
CA SER A 60 -6.88 -4.85 -8.90
C SER A 60 -7.96 -5.17 -9.92
N GLU A 61 -8.74 -4.17 -10.35
CA GLU A 61 -9.79 -4.36 -11.36
C GLU A 61 -9.20 -4.57 -12.77
N ALA A 62 -8.09 -3.92 -13.11
CA ALA A 62 -7.42 -4.11 -14.39
C ALA A 62 -6.80 -5.51 -14.55
N THR A 63 -6.42 -6.14 -13.45
CA THR A 63 -5.78 -7.47 -13.43
C THR A 63 -6.68 -8.52 -12.79
N LYS A 64 -7.98 -8.23 -12.72
CA LYS A 64 -8.97 -9.16 -12.20
C LYS A 64 -9.20 -10.23 -13.26
N SER A 65 -8.74 -11.43 -12.97
CA SER A 65 -8.98 -12.60 -13.78
C SER A 65 -9.92 -13.53 -13.02
N ASP A 66 -11.00 -13.98 -13.67
CA ASP A 66 -11.89 -15.03 -13.13
C ASP A 66 -11.21 -16.42 -13.13
N LYS A 67 -9.96 -16.49 -13.61
CA LYS A 67 -9.19 -17.73 -13.67
C LYS A 67 -8.67 -18.14 -12.30
N THR A 68 -8.78 -19.44 -12.03
CA THR A 68 -8.25 -20.05 -10.81
C THR A 68 -6.72 -20.05 -10.80
N GLU A 69 -6.10 -20.18 -11.97
CA GLU A 69 -4.65 -20.21 -12.18
C GLU A 69 -4.05 -18.80 -12.30
N ILE A 70 -2.82 -18.65 -11.81
CA ILE A 70 -2.06 -17.40 -11.84
C ILE A 70 -1.25 -17.39 -13.13
N GLU A 71 -1.44 -16.37 -13.94
CA GLU A 71 -0.71 -16.18 -15.19
C GLU A 71 0.44 -15.20 -15.01
N GLU A 72 1.44 -15.30 -15.88
CA GLU A 72 2.53 -14.33 -15.91
C GLU A 72 1.99 -12.92 -16.13
N GLY A 73 2.37 -12.00 -15.25
CA GLY A 73 1.88 -10.62 -15.28
C GLY A 73 0.68 -10.34 -14.36
N ASP A 74 0.07 -11.35 -13.74
CA ASP A 74 -0.99 -11.13 -12.76
C ASP A 74 -0.49 -10.36 -11.54
N LEU A 75 -1.29 -9.38 -11.09
CA LEU A 75 -1.03 -8.61 -9.89
C LEU A 75 -1.90 -9.10 -8.74
N VAL A 76 -1.24 -9.49 -7.65
CA VAL A 76 -1.87 -10.06 -6.46
C VAL A 76 -1.37 -9.36 -5.21
N ASN A 77 -2.06 -9.60 -4.09
CA ASN A 77 -1.68 -9.08 -2.78
C ASN A 77 -1.44 -7.56 -2.80
N ILE A 78 -2.42 -6.84 -3.37
CA ILE A 78 -2.34 -5.41 -3.63
C ILE A 78 -2.84 -4.64 -2.40
N TYR A 79 -1.98 -3.81 -1.79
CA TYR A 79 -2.33 -2.97 -0.64
C TYR A 79 -1.53 -1.66 -0.63
N VAL A 80 -1.89 -0.72 0.25
CA VAL A 80 -1.20 0.57 0.36
C VAL A 80 -0.22 0.56 1.54
N VAL A 81 0.96 1.14 1.32
CA VAL A 81 2.01 1.34 2.33
C VAL A 81 2.40 2.81 2.43
N ASP A 82 2.94 3.21 3.58
CA ASP A 82 3.60 4.52 3.77
C ASP A 82 5.09 4.52 3.38
N ASP A 83 5.75 5.66 3.61
CA ASP A 83 7.17 5.87 3.37
C ASP A 83 8.09 5.02 4.26
N LEU A 84 7.57 4.38 5.29
CA LEU A 84 8.28 3.42 6.15
C LEU A 84 7.87 1.97 5.84
N ASN A 85 7.23 1.75 4.69
CA ASN A 85 6.69 0.47 4.23
C ASN A 85 5.68 -0.17 5.19
N ARG A 86 5.00 0.63 6.02
CA ARG A 86 3.95 0.15 6.91
C ARG A 86 2.62 0.13 6.18
N SER A 87 1.89 -0.97 6.28
CA SER A 87 0.56 -1.09 5.68
C SER A 87 -0.39 -0.04 6.26
N ILE A 88 -1.11 0.62 5.37
CA ILE A 88 -2.12 1.63 5.72
C ILE A 88 -3.49 0.96 5.69
N LYS A 89 -4.41 1.44 6.53
CA LYS A 89 -5.79 0.97 6.52
C LYS A 89 -6.55 1.55 5.34
N TYR A 90 -7.53 0.82 4.83
CA TYR A 90 -8.37 1.29 3.75
C TYR A 90 -9.23 2.47 4.21
N TYR A 91 -9.18 3.57 3.46
CA TYR A 91 -9.83 4.83 3.87
C TYR A 91 -11.35 4.69 4.04
N ALA A 92 -11.99 3.77 3.31
CA ALA A 92 -13.44 3.60 3.34
C ALA A 92 -13.92 2.75 4.53
N SER A 93 -13.20 1.68 4.87
CA SER A 93 -13.61 0.73 5.93
C SER A 93 -12.82 0.88 7.23
N ASN A 94 -11.70 1.60 7.21
CA ASN A 94 -10.72 1.68 8.29
C ASN A 94 -10.20 0.30 8.74
N GLN A 95 -10.17 -0.68 7.84
CA GLN A 95 -9.61 -2.03 8.04
C GLN A 95 -8.38 -2.24 7.17
N PHE A 96 -7.54 -3.22 7.51
CA PHE A 96 -6.50 -3.68 6.61
C PHE A 96 -7.14 -4.41 5.43
N GLU A 97 -6.88 -3.91 4.22
CA GLU A 97 -7.46 -4.45 3.00
C GLU A 97 -6.35 -4.93 2.07
N VAL A 98 -6.58 -6.05 1.40
CA VAL A 98 -5.65 -6.62 0.42
C VAL A 98 -6.47 -7.10 -0.77
N PHE A 99 -6.37 -6.40 -1.89
CA PHE A 99 -7.06 -6.80 -3.11
C PHE A 99 -6.33 -7.96 -3.79
N ASN A 100 -7.09 -8.79 -4.50
CA ASN A 100 -6.61 -9.98 -5.21
C ASN A 100 -5.71 -10.86 -4.32
N ARG A 101 -6.17 -11.13 -3.09
CA ARG A 101 -5.40 -11.91 -2.12
C ARG A 101 -5.14 -13.31 -2.66
N ARG A 102 -3.87 -13.72 -2.64
CA ARG A 102 -3.41 -15.08 -3.00
C ARG A 102 -2.38 -15.53 -1.98
N GLU A 103 -2.36 -16.82 -1.69
CA GLU A 103 -1.24 -17.42 -0.98
C GLU A 103 -0.02 -17.42 -1.91
N THR A 104 0.94 -16.56 -1.60
CA THR A 104 2.27 -16.61 -2.22
C THR A 104 3.20 -17.30 -1.24
N LEU A 105 4.13 -18.11 -1.76
CA LEU A 105 5.13 -18.78 -0.92
C LEU A 105 5.91 -17.68 -0.18
N LYS A 106 5.83 -17.70 1.16
CA LYS A 106 6.45 -16.70 2.05
C LYS A 106 7.97 -16.71 1.91
N GLU A 107 8.58 -15.53 1.83
CA GLU A 107 9.92 -15.27 2.38
C GLU A 107 9.88 -15.32 3.91
#